data_AF-A0A2M7QAU4-F1
#
_entry.id   AF-A0A2M7QAU4-F1
#
_cell.length_a   1.000
_cell.length_b   1.000
_cell.length_c   1.000
_cell.angle_alpha   90.00
_cell.angle_beta   90.00
_cell.angle_gamma   90.00
#
_symmetry.space_group_name_H-M   'P 1'
#
loop_
_entity.id
_entity.type
_entity.pdbx_description
1 polymer ?
#
loop_
_entity_poly.entity_id
_entity_poly.type
_entity_poly.pdbx_seq_one_letter_code
_entity_poly.pdbx_strand_id
1 'polypeptide(L)'
;MFLAVHATVGALLGNVVVDPAASFSLSFASHFLLDMIPHGDQYLYDQYKRGDDVNQAVVRVLVDALITAVLVFFLLSNVTFVSEAGVIAGIIGGLLPDLLVGLFEMLKPKGRGWTGRQLLKFNDLHMRNHVFLIRRFFRGDISSKFGLVVQVLVLGLVVRWLL
;
A
#
# COMPACT_ATOMS: atom_id res chain seq x y z
N MET A 1 -5.81 -3.41 -2.06
CA MET A 1 -4.97 -2.23 -1.89
C MET A 1 -5.76 -1.21 -1.10
N PHE A 2 -5.12 -0.64 -0.09
CA PHE A 2 -5.65 0.46 0.70
C PHE A 2 -4.55 1.52 0.81
N LEU A 3 -4.30 2.23 -0.29
CA LEU A 3 -3.25 3.24 -0.41
C LEU A 3 -3.34 4.29 0.72
N ALA A 4 -4.56 4.64 1.11
CA ALA A 4 -4.81 5.60 2.18
C ALA A 4 -4.22 5.15 3.52
N VAL A 5 -4.27 3.84 3.84
CA VAL A 5 -3.71 3.30 5.07
C VAL A 5 -2.18 3.39 5.04
N HIS A 6 -1.56 2.99 3.93
CA HIS A 6 -0.11 3.05 3.77
C HIS A 6 0.43 4.49 3.80
N ALA A 7 -0.26 5.43 3.14
CA ALA A 7 0.07 6.85 3.21
C ALA A 7 -0.08 7.40 4.64
N THR A 8 -1.17 7.06 5.34
CA THR A 8 -1.41 7.56 6.70
C THR A 8 -0.38 7.03 7.68
N VAL A 9 -0.07 5.73 7.66
CA VAL A 9 0.98 5.17 8.53
C VAL A 9 2.34 5.75 8.19
N GLY A 10 2.66 5.95 6.90
CA GLY A 10 3.88 6.62 6.48
C GLY A 10 3.98 8.05 7.02
N ALA A 11 2.89 8.82 6.97
CA ALA A 11 2.83 10.16 7.54
C ALA A 11 3.04 10.14 9.06
N LEU A 12 2.38 9.22 9.78
CA LEU A 12 2.53 9.10 11.23
C LEU A 12 3.96 8.73 11.63
N LEU A 13 4.56 7.75 10.94
CA LEU A 13 5.95 7.36 11.17
C LEU A 13 6.91 8.51 10.88
N GLY A 14 6.70 9.27 9.80
CA GLY A 14 7.54 10.43 9.47
C GLY A 14 7.36 11.62 10.42
N ASN A 15 6.23 11.69 11.12
CA ASN A 15 6.04 12.68 12.17
C ASN A 15 6.80 12.34 13.45
N VAL A 16 7.01 11.04 13.74
CA VAL A 16 7.78 10.56 14.90
C VAL A 16 9.27 10.44 14.58
N VAL A 17 9.60 9.96 13.37
CA VAL A 17 10.96 9.77 12.87
C VAL A 17 11.31 10.92 11.93
N VAL A 18 11.90 11.96 12.51
CA VAL A 18 12.20 13.23 11.83
C VAL A 18 13.17 13.07 10.65
N ASP A 19 14.11 12.12 10.73
CA ASP A 19 15.06 11.84 9.66
C ASP A 19 14.35 11.28 8.41
N PRO A 20 14.40 11.96 7.25
CA PRO A 20 13.65 11.54 6.06
C PRO A 20 14.06 10.16 5.53
N ALA A 21 15.35 9.80 5.60
CA ALA A 21 15.82 8.52 5.08
C ALA A 21 15.35 7.34 5.94
N ALA A 22 15.41 7.50 7.27
CA ALA A 22 14.86 6.54 8.22
C ALA A 22 13.33 6.46 8.11
N SER A 23 12.64 7.59 8.01
CA SER A 23 11.18 7.63 7.81
C SER A 23 10.76 6.87 6.55
N PHE A 24 11.40 7.16 5.42
CA PHE A 24 11.15 6.44 4.16
C PHE A 24 11.37 4.94 4.33
N SER A 25 12.50 4.53 4.90
CA SER A 25 12.89 3.12 5.02
C SER A 25 11.94 2.35 5.95
N LEU A 26 11.58 2.93 7.08
CA LEU A 26 10.62 2.35 8.03
C LEU A 26 9.22 2.28 7.43
N SER A 27 8.79 3.31 6.72
CA SER A 27 7.47 3.34 6.07
C SER A 27 7.40 2.31 4.93
N PHE A 28 8.46 2.18 4.14
CA PHE A 28 8.60 1.16 3.11
C PHE A 28 8.56 -0.26 3.69
N ALA A 29 9.21 -0.50 4.84
CA ALA A 29 9.12 -1.78 5.53
C ALA A 29 7.72 -2.02 6.11
N SER A 30 7.11 -0.99 6.72
CA SER A 30 5.77 -1.06 7.31
C SER A 30 4.69 -1.39 6.29
N HIS A 31 4.88 -0.96 5.03
CA HIS A 31 3.99 -1.29 3.93
C HIS A 31 3.76 -2.80 3.88
N PHE A 32 4.82 -3.60 3.85
CA PHE A 32 4.71 -5.06 3.77
C PHE A 32 3.97 -5.63 4.98
N LEU A 33 4.23 -5.12 6.19
CA LEU A 33 3.53 -5.58 7.40
C LEU A 33 2.02 -5.31 7.34
N LEU A 34 1.63 -4.13 6.84
CA LEU A 34 0.23 -3.74 6.72
C LEU A 34 -0.48 -4.46 5.57
N ASP A 35 0.23 -4.70 4.48
CA ASP A 35 -0.30 -5.35 3.28
C ASP A 35 -0.55 -6.85 3.50
N MET A 36 0.18 -7.48 4.43
CA MET A 36 -0.10 -8.84 4.89
C MET A 36 -1.49 -8.99 5.52
N ILE A 37 -2.06 -7.90 6.07
CA ILE A 37 -3.35 -7.93 6.75
C ILE A 37 -4.44 -8.17 5.69
N PRO A 38 -5.23 -9.26 5.81
CA PRO A 38 -6.25 -9.60 4.83
C PRO A 38 -7.17 -8.44 4.53
N HIS A 39 -7.31 -8.10 3.23
CA HIS A 39 -8.10 -6.93 2.83
C HIS A 39 -9.03 -7.10 1.60
N GLY A 40 -9.18 -8.30 1.05
CA GLY A 40 -10.34 -8.66 0.22
C GLY A 40 -10.31 -8.24 -1.24
N ASP A 41 -9.11 -8.19 -1.83
CA ASP A 41 -8.86 -7.81 -3.22
C ASP A 41 -8.17 -8.90 -4.05
N GLN A 42 -7.88 -10.06 -3.47
CA GLN A 42 -7.19 -11.15 -4.16
C GLN A 42 -8.02 -11.65 -5.36
N TYR A 43 -9.33 -11.81 -5.19
CA TYR A 43 -10.21 -12.27 -6.27
C TYR A 43 -10.24 -11.28 -7.45
N LEU A 44 -10.31 -9.98 -7.15
CA LEU A 44 -10.30 -8.92 -8.16
C LEU A 44 -8.96 -8.91 -8.92
N TYR A 45 -7.84 -9.10 -8.22
CA TYR A 45 -6.52 -9.20 -8.85
C TYR A 45 -6.43 -10.43 -9.77
N ASP A 46 -6.93 -11.58 -9.32
CA ASP A 46 -6.95 -12.81 -10.12
C ASP A 46 -7.80 -12.66 -11.38
N GLN A 47 -8.94 -11.96 -11.31
CA GLN A 47 -9.77 -11.62 -12.47
C GLN A 47 -9.02 -10.69 -13.44
N TYR A 48 -8.46 -9.59 -12.92
CA TYR A 48 -7.66 -8.65 -13.71
C TYR A 48 -6.54 -9.36 -14.49
N LYS A 49 -5.84 -10.31 -13.85
CA LYS A 49 -4.78 -11.10 -14.48
C LYS A 49 -5.25 -11.97 -15.65
N ARG A 50 -6.49 -12.48 -15.58
CA ARG A 50 -7.11 -13.24 -16.68
C ARG A 50 -7.66 -12.34 -17.79
N GLY A 51 -7.71 -11.03 -17.56
CA GLY A 51 -8.36 -10.08 -18.46
C GLY A 51 -9.86 -9.93 -18.18
N ASP A 52 -10.37 -10.55 -17.12
CA ASP A 52 -11.75 -10.40 -16.66
C ASP A 52 -11.84 -9.15 -15.77
N ASP A 53 -12.96 -8.42 -15.80
CA ASP A 53 -13.26 -7.31 -14.90
C ASP A 53 -12.17 -6.21 -14.79
N VAL A 54 -11.36 -6.04 -15.84
CA VAL A 54 -10.25 -5.06 -15.89
C VAL A 54 -10.73 -3.66 -15.56
N ASN A 55 -11.87 -3.24 -16.10
CA ASN A 55 -12.46 -1.93 -15.83
C ASN A 55 -12.81 -1.77 -14.34
N GLN A 56 -13.35 -2.81 -13.71
CA GLN A 56 -13.69 -2.77 -12.29
C GLN A 56 -12.41 -2.67 -11.43
N ALA A 57 -11.36 -3.41 -11.79
CA ALA A 57 -10.08 -3.33 -11.11
C ALA A 57 -9.46 -1.92 -11.22
N VAL A 58 -9.42 -1.37 -12.43
CA VAL A 58 -8.90 -0.02 -12.68
C VAL A 58 -9.71 1.04 -11.94
N VAL A 59 -11.05 0.98 -11.98
CA VAL A 59 -11.90 1.94 -11.26
C VAL A 59 -11.65 1.90 -9.76
N ARG A 60 -11.52 0.71 -9.16
CA ARG A 60 -11.24 0.58 -7.72
C ARG A 60 -9.89 1.19 -7.35
N VAL A 61 -8.85 0.93 -8.13
CA VAL A 61 -7.51 1.52 -7.90
C VAL A 61 -7.55 3.04 -8.05
N LEU A 62 -8.24 3.57 -9.07
CA LEU A 62 -8.36 5.01 -9.28
C LEU A 62 -9.13 5.70 -8.15
N VAL A 63 -10.21 5.09 -7.67
CA VAL A 63 -10.97 5.62 -6.52
C VAL A 63 -10.12 5.63 -5.26
N ASP A 64 -9.40 4.55 -4.96
CA ASP A 64 -8.50 4.47 -3.80
C ASP A 64 -7.34 5.50 -3.89
N ALA A 65 -6.75 5.64 -5.08
CA ALA A 65 -5.70 6.63 -5.34
C ALA A 65 -6.23 8.07 -5.18
N LEU A 66 -7.44 8.36 -5.67
CA LEU A 66 -8.07 9.68 -5.52
C LEU A 66 -8.37 10.00 -4.05
N ILE A 67 -8.95 9.05 -3.30
CA ILE A 67 -9.21 9.20 -1.87
C ILE A 67 -7.88 9.47 -1.13
N THR A 68 -6.84 8.72 -1.47
CA THR A 68 -5.50 8.88 -0.89
C THR A 68 -4.91 10.24 -1.21
N ALA A 69 -5.02 10.71 -2.46
CA ALA A 69 -4.52 12.02 -2.85
C ALA A 69 -5.23 13.15 -2.10
N VAL A 70 -6.55 13.08 -1.97
CA VAL A 70 -7.35 14.04 -1.19
C VAL A 70 -6.94 14.01 0.28
N LEU A 71 -6.75 12.82 0.87
CA LEU A 71 -6.30 12.66 2.25
C LEU A 71 -4.91 13.27 2.46
N VAL A 72 -3.93 12.93 1.61
CA VAL A 72 -2.57 13.47 1.70
C VAL A 72 -2.58 14.99 1.54
N PHE A 73 -3.33 15.52 0.59
CA PHE A 73 -3.50 16.97 0.43
C PHE A 73 -4.08 17.61 1.70
N PHE A 74 -5.14 17.02 2.25
CA PHE A 74 -5.76 17.52 3.48
C PHE A 74 -4.77 17.52 4.66
N LEU A 75 -4.05 16.42 4.86
CA LEU A 75 -3.04 16.26 5.92
C LEU A 75 -1.94 17.32 5.79
N LEU A 76 -1.30 17.43 4.62
CA LEU A 76 -0.21 18.37 4.38
C LEU A 76 -0.65 19.84 4.44
N SER A 77 -1.94 20.13 4.22
CA SER A 77 -2.45 21.51 4.23
C SER A 77 -2.99 21.98 5.58
N ASN A 78 -3.42 21.05 6.45
CA ASN A 78 -4.19 21.39 7.66
C ASN A 78 -3.56 20.86 8.96
N VAL A 79 -2.57 19.97 8.89
CA VAL A 79 -1.93 19.38 10.07
C VAL A 79 -0.52 19.95 10.21
N THR A 80 -0.19 20.43 11.40
CA THR A 80 1.19 20.82 11.74
C THR A 80 1.97 19.57 12.14
N PHE A 81 3.05 19.29 11.43
CA PHE A 81 3.92 18.16 11.69
C PHE A 81 5.21 18.59 12.39
N VAL A 82 5.82 17.67 13.14
CA VAL A 82 7.15 17.85 13.74
C VAL A 82 8.23 17.95 12.65
N SER A 83 8.08 17.15 11.58
CA SER A 83 8.98 17.14 10.42
C SER A 83 8.19 16.94 9.12
N GLU A 84 7.99 18.02 8.35
CA GLU A 84 7.35 17.92 7.03
C GLU A 84 8.14 17.00 6.09
N ALA A 85 9.47 17.12 6.09
CA ALA A 85 10.34 16.29 5.25
C ALA A 85 10.26 14.80 5.65
N GLY A 86 10.22 14.51 6.95
CA GLY A 86 10.03 13.16 7.48
C GLY A 86 8.68 12.58 7.04
N VAL A 87 7.59 13.34 7.18
CA VAL A 87 6.23 12.96 6.77
C VAL A 87 6.14 12.69 5.28
N ILE A 88 6.66 13.59 4.44
CA ILE A 88 6.65 13.41 2.97
C ILE A 88 7.44 12.17 2.57
N ALA A 89 8.65 11.98 3.13
CA ALA A 89 9.46 10.81 2.87
C ALA A 89 8.78 9.51 3.32
N GLY A 90 8.07 9.55 4.45
CA GLY A 90 7.30 8.42 4.96
C GLY A 90 6.11 8.06 4.08
N ILE A 91 5.33 9.07 3.63
CA ILE A 91 4.24 8.86 2.65
C ILE A 91 4.77 8.23 1.37
N ILE A 92 5.87 8.76 0.82
CA ILE A 92 6.51 8.21 -0.38
C ILE A 92 6.95 6.76 -0.12
N GLY A 93 7.60 6.49 1.01
CA GLY A 93 8.05 5.15 1.39
C GLY A 93 6.91 4.14 1.51
N GLY A 94 5.79 4.55 2.12
CA GLY A 94 4.60 3.70 2.28
C GLY A 94 3.86 3.41 0.98
N LEU A 95 3.85 4.35 0.02
CA LEU A 95 3.16 4.21 -1.26
C LEU A 95 3.99 3.56 -2.36
N LEU A 96 5.33 3.69 -2.30
CA LEU A 96 6.22 3.25 -3.36
C LEU A 96 6.08 1.77 -3.74
N PRO A 97 5.92 0.81 -2.81
CA PRO A 97 5.74 -0.60 -3.16
C PRO A 97 4.57 -0.85 -4.13
N ASP A 98 3.39 -0.28 -3.85
CA ASP A 98 2.21 -0.44 -4.70
C ASP A 98 2.40 0.23 -6.06
N LEU A 99 3.05 1.40 -6.08
CA LEU A 99 3.37 2.10 -7.33
C LEU A 99 4.30 1.27 -8.22
N LEU A 100 5.30 0.60 -7.65
CA LEU A 100 6.22 -0.27 -8.38
C LEU A 100 5.51 -1.50 -8.96
N VAL A 101 4.58 -2.08 -8.21
CA VAL A 101 3.72 -3.19 -8.66
C VAL A 101 2.81 -2.72 -9.79
N GLY A 102 2.09 -1.62 -9.61
CA GLY A 102 1.23 -1.02 -10.63
C GLY A 102 1.99 -0.70 -11.92
N LEU A 103 3.19 -0.12 -11.80
CA LEU A 103 4.06 0.15 -12.94
C LEU A 103 4.49 -1.13 -13.67
N PHE A 104 4.84 -2.18 -12.92
CA PHE A 104 5.16 -3.48 -13.49
C PHE A 104 3.98 -4.08 -14.25
N GLU A 105 2.77 -4.02 -13.68
CA GLU A 105 1.55 -4.54 -14.31
C GLU A 105 1.14 -3.76 -15.57
N MET A 106 1.37 -2.45 -15.61
CA MET A 106 1.08 -1.62 -16.78
C MET A 106 2.08 -1.84 -17.90
N LEU A 107 3.38 -1.87 -17.58
CA LEU A 107 4.43 -2.00 -18.59
C LEU A 107 4.57 -3.43 -19.11
N LYS A 108 4.14 -4.44 -18.34
CA LYS A 108 4.32 -5.88 -18.60
C LYS A 108 5.65 -6.17 -19.30
N PRO A 109 6.80 -5.70 -18.77
CA PRO A 109 8.05 -5.74 -19.52
C PRO A 109 8.36 -7.19 -19.89
N LYS A 110 8.28 -7.51 -21.20
CA LYS A 110 8.57 -8.86 -21.73
C LYS A 110 10.07 -9.10 -21.56
N GLY A 111 10.42 -9.84 -20.52
CA GLY A 111 11.75 -9.81 -19.90
C GLY A 111 12.90 -10.27 -20.80
N ARG A 112 13.91 -9.40 -20.95
CA ARG A 112 15.35 -9.75 -21.03
C ARG A 112 16.30 -8.74 -20.36
N GLY A 113 15.87 -7.50 -20.11
CA GLY A 113 16.67 -6.48 -19.43
C GLY A 113 16.78 -6.66 -17.89
N TRP A 114 17.85 -6.12 -17.28
CA TRP A 114 18.08 -6.19 -15.83
C TRP A 114 16.93 -5.58 -15.03
N THR A 115 16.46 -4.37 -15.40
CA THR A 115 15.36 -3.66 -14.73
C THR A 115 14.06 -4.47 -14.71
N GLY A 116 13.71 -5.09 -15.84
CA GLY A 116 12.51 -5.94 -15.92
C GLY A 116 12.59 -7.16 -14.99
N ARG A 117 13.79 -7.74 -14.81
CA ARG A 117 14.00 -8.83 -13.84
C ARG A 117 13.86 -8.36 -12.38
N GLN A 118 14.34 -7.16 -12.05
CA GLN A 118 14.19 -6.63 -10.69
C GLN A 118 12.73 -6.32 -10.37
N LEU A 119 12.00 -5.69 -11.31
CA LEU A 119 10.57 -5.43 -11.15
C LEU A 119 9.76 -6.71 -11.01
N LEU A 120 10.08 -7.76 -11.79
CA LEU A 120 9.44 -9.06 -11.64
C LEU A 120 9.68 -9.67 -10.25
N LYS A 121 10.93 -9.66 -9.76
CA LYS A 121 11.25 -10.15 -8.41
C LYS A 121 10.54 -9.36 -7.33
N PHE A 122 10.46 -8.03 -7.49
CA PHE A 122 9.77 -7.16 -6.57
C PHE A 122 8.27 -7.46 -6.54
N ASN A 123 7.63 -7.56 -7.71
CA ASN A 123 6.24 -7.94 -7.84
C ASN A 123 5.96 -9.30 -7.20
N ASP A 124 6.81 -10.30 -7.46
CA ASP A 124 6.66 -11.63 -6.84
C ASP A 124 6.78 -11.58 -5.31
N LEU A 125 7.70 -10.77 -4.78
CA LEU A 125 7.86 -10.59 -3.33
C LEU A 125 6.61 -9.92 -2.73
N HIS A 126 6.17 -8.82 -3.34
CA HIS A 126 4.98 -8.06 -2.92
C HIS A 126 3.73 -8.96 -2.93
N MET A 127 3.47 -9.66 -4.03
CA MET A 127 2.30 -10.53 -4.13
C MET A 127 2.35 -11.72 -3.17
N ARG A 128 3.54 -12.26 -2.86
CA ARG A 128 3.69 -13.32 -1.84
C ARG A 128 3.38 -12.79 -0.44
N ASN A 129 3.79 -11.56 -0.15
CA ASN A 129 3.54 -10.88 1.11
C ASN A 129 2.04 -10.61 1.29
N HIS A 130 1.42 -10.00 0.28
CA HIS A 130 -0.01 -9.68 0.21
C HIS A 130 -0.89 -10.89 0.57
N VAL A 131 -0.57 -12.06 -0.01
CA VAL A 131 -1.36 -13.28 0.20
C VAL A 131 -0.93 -14.12 1.42
N PHE A 132 0.05 -13.68 2.20
CA PHE A 132 0.67 -14.51 3.23
C PHE A 132 -0.32 -14.90 4.34
N LEU A 133 -0.93 -13.93 5.01
CA LEU A 133 -1.85 -14.24 6.13
C LEU A 133 -3.18 -14.79 5.63
N ILE A 134 -3.70 -14.31 4.49
CA ILE A 134 -4.93 -14.83 3.92
C ILE A 134 -4.80 -16.33 3.61
N ARG A 135 -3.72 -16.77 2.96
CA ARG A 135 -3.50 -18.20 2.67
C ARG A 135 -3.20 -19.03 3.92
N ARG A 136 -2.65 -18.41 4.96
CA ARG A 136 -2.32 -19.09 6.22
C ARG A 136 -3.56 -19.34 7.08
N PHE A 137 -4.50 -18.40 7.11
CA PHE A 137 -5.60 -18.40 8.09
C PHE A 137 -7.00 -18.52 7.47
N PHE A 138 -7.14 -18.30 6.16
CA PHE A 138 -8.44 -18.31 5.47
C PHE A 138 -8.45 -19.34 4.32
N ARG A 139 -9.61 -19.93 4.05
CA ARG A 139 -9.81 -20.91 2.96
C ARG A 139 -10.22 -20.28 1.62
N GLY A 140 -10.09 -18.96 1.50
CA GLY A 140 -10.50 -18.16 0.35
C GLY A 140 -10.28 -16.68 0.63
N ASP A 141 -10.70 -15.84 -0.30
CA ASP A 141 -10.64 -14.40 -0.10
C ASP A 141 -11.70 -13.93 0.91
N ILE A 142 -11.45 -12.81 1.57
CA ILE A 142 -12.42 -12.16 2.45
C ILE A 142 -13.17 -11.06 1.69
N SER A 143 -14.31 -10.61 2.23
CA SER A 143 -14.97 -9.43 1.65
C SER A 143 -14.12 -8.17 1.87
N SER A 144 -14.09 -7.28 0.88
CA SER A 144 -13.40 -5.97 0.99
C SER A 144 -13.95 -5.10 2.12
N LYS A 145 -15.24 -5.24 2.47
CA LYS A 145 -15.86 -4.56 3.62
C LYS A 145 -15.25 -5.03 4.94
N PHE A 146 -15.06 -6.34 5.10
CA PHE A 146 -14.40 -6.90 6.28
C PHE A 146 -12.94 -6.45 6.33
N GLY A 147 -12.24 -6.47 5.19
CA GLY A 147 -10.89 -5.94 5.04
C GLY A 147 -10.76 -4.49 5.51
N LEU A 148 -11.68 -3.63 5.06
CA LEU A 148 -11.71 -2.22 5.46
C LEU A 148 -11.88 -2.04 6.97
N VAL A 149 -12.78 -2.80 7.60
CA VAL A 149 -12.99 -2.74 9.06
C VAL A 149 -11.71 -3.13 9.80
N VAL A 150 -11.07 -4.23 9.41
CA VAL A 150 -9.81 -4.67 10.03
C VAL A 150 -8.73 -3.62 9.88
N GLN A 151 -8.59 -3.02 8.70
CA GLN A 151 -7.58 -2.01 8.41
C GLN A 151 -7.81 -0.71 9.18
N VAL A 152 -9.06 -0.27 9.34
CA VAL A 152 -9.42 0.88 10.18
C VAL A 152 -9.12 0.61 11.65
N LEU A 153 -9.41 -0.59 12.16
CA LEU A 153 -9.09 -0.97 13.54
C LEU A 153 -7.58 -0.97 13.78
N VAL A 154 -6.81 -1.56 12.85
CA VAL A 154 -5.35 -1.57 12.94
C VAL A 154 -4.78 -0.15 12.86
N LEU A 155 -5.28 0.68 11.95
CA LEU A 155 -4.87 2.08 11.86
C LEU A 155 -5.16 2.83 13.17
N GLY A 156 -6.34 2.62 13.78
CA GLY A 156 -6.68 3.22 15.07
C GLY A 156 -5.73 2.79 16.20
N LEU A 157 -5.29 1.53 16.19
CA LEU A 157 -4.27 1.04 17.13
C LEU A 157 -2.89 1.67 16.88
N VAL A 158 -2.49 1.81 15.61
CA VAL A 158 -1.21 2.47 15.24
C VAL A 158 -1.22 3.92 15.67
N VAL A 159 -2.31 4.65 15.39
CA VAL A 159 -2.48 6.05 15.82
C VAL A 159 -2.37 6.17 17.34
N ARG A 160 -3.08 5.32 18.10
CA ARG A 160 -3.02 5.31 19.56
C ARG A 160 -1.64 5.00 20.12
N TRP A 161 -0.82 4.24 19.40
CA TRP A 161 0.50 3.85 19.87
C TRP A 161 1.57 4.92 19.54
N LEU A 162 1.38 5.69 18.47
CA LEU A 162 2.33 6.71 18.02
C LEU A 162 2.06 8.12 18.56
N LEU A 163 0.84 8.39 19.06
CA LEU A 163 0.41 9.67 19.65
C LEU A 163 0.09 9.51 21.14
#